data_AF-A0ABD0AM11-F1
#
_entry.id   AF-A0ABD0AM11-F1
#
_cell.length_a   1.000
_cell.length_b   1.000
_cell.length_c   1.000
_cell.angle_alpha   90.00
_cell.angle_beta   90.00
_cell.angle_gamma   90.00
#
_symmetry.space_group_name_H-M   'P 1'
#
loop_
_entity.id
_entity.type
_entity.pdbx_description
1 polymer ?
#
loop_
_entity_poly.entity_id
_entity_poly.type
_entity_poly.pdbx_seq_one_letter_code
_entity_poly.pdbx_strand_id
1 'polypeptide(L)'
;MKTIIKANVVEAMTVPFTISVAATDEKLIADYLGSVTPLIEANLKRVDARFSTFKADSLVSRFQRGEDSLLALDREFQQVYGAVSVAKDQTEGLFNPYYGGKYDPTGYVKGWSIQTAFEKHLAPLLEDPRVVGVCLNGGGEAFAVNDAGALLGGPDREDGVQVAQIRSVGLSAPFRLGRRSGRD
;
A
#
# COMPACT_ATOMS: atom_id res chain seq x y z
N MET A 1 -0.36 -0.12 -30.11
CA MET A 1 -0.55 1.16 -29.39
C MET A 1 0.60 1.30 -28.41
N LYS A 2 1.28 2.44 -28.32
CA LYS A 2 2.45 2.60 -27.43
C LYS A 2 1.97 2.89 -26.01
N THR A 3 2.41 2.10 -25.04
CA THR A 3 2.18 2.36 -23.61
C THR A 3 3.16 3.42 -23.12
N ILE A 4 2.66 4.38 -22.34
CA ILE A 4 3.42 5.46 -21.71
C ILE A 4 3.30 5.26 -20.21
N ILE A 5 4.41 5.43 -19.48
CA ILE A 5 4.44 5.36 -18.02
C ILE A 5 4.93 6.73 -17.52
N LYS A 6 4.20 7.31 -16.56
CA LYS A 6 4.70 8.46 -15.79
C LYS A 6 4.49 8.19 -14.31
N ALA A 7 5.23 8.93 -13.51
CA ALA A 7 5.14 8.83 -12.07
C ALA A 7 5.27 10.18 -11.39
N ASN A 8 4.64 10.30 -10.23
CA ASN A 8 4.87 11.34 -9.25
C ASN A 8 5.54 10.74 -8.02
N VAL A 9 6.31 11.56 -7.29
CA VAL A 9 6.94 11.18 -6.03
C VAL A 9 6.41 12.08 -4.93
N VAL A 10 6.08 11.49 -3.78
CA VAL A 10 5.68 12.21 -2.56
C VAL A 10 6.52 11.74 -1.38
N GLU A 11 6.86 12.64 -0.47
CA GLU A 11 7.60 12.34 0.74
C GLU A 11 6.64 12.17 1.91
N ALA A 12 6.67 11.01 2.56
CA ALA A 12 5.85 10.72 3.75
C ALA A 12 6.52 9.65 4.59
N MET A 13 6.18 9.53 5.88
CA MET A 13 6.72 8.45 6.74
C MET A 13 8.26 8.32 6.66
N THR A 14 8.96 9.45 6.50
CA THR A 14 10.43 9.56 6.32
C THR A 14 11.03 8.89 5.09
N VAL A 15 10.22 8.53 4.09
CA VAL A 15 10.67 7.88 2.85
C VAL A 15 9.92 8.40 1.62
N PRO A 16 10.51 8.30 0.41
CA PRO A 16 9.81 8.60 -0.82
C PRO A 16 8.81 7.50 -1.18
N PHE A 17 7.67 7.92 -1.71
CA PHE A 17 6.67 7.07 -2.33
C PHE A 17 6.49 7.45 -3.80
N THR A 18 6.59 6.47 -4.69
CA THR A 18 6.43 6.64 -6.14
C THR A 18 5.07 6.11 -6.58
N ILE A 19 4.29 6.97 -7.23
CA ILE A 19 2.96 6.69 -7.76
C ILE A 19 3.07 6.66 -9.27
N SER A 20 2.86 5.51 -9.89
CA SER A 20 3.03 5.32 -11.33
C SER A 20 1.72 4.91 -12.00
N VAL A 21 1.46 5.49 -13.18
CA VAL A 21 0.34 5.11 -14.05
C VAL A 21 0.90 4.82 -15.44
N ALA A 22 0.49 3.67 -15.98
CA ALA A 22 0.77 3.24 -17.34
C ALA A 22 -0.52 3.34 -18.16
N ALA A 23 -0.51 4.08 -19.27
CA ALA A 23 -1.68 4.24 -20.14
C ALA A 23 -1.26 4.51 -21.58
N THR A 24 -2.21 4.53 -22.51
CA THR A 24 -1.95 4.84 -23.93
C THR A 24 -2.11 6.31 -24.29
N ASP A 25 -2.48 7.16 -23.33
CA ASP A 25 -2.72 8.60 -23.49
C ASP A 25 -1.95 9.36 -22.40
N GLU A 26 -1.00 10.21 -22.80
CA GLU A 26 -0.17 10.98 -21.88
C GLU A 26 -0.96 12.04 -21.10
N LYS A 27 -1.96 12.66 -21.73
CA LYS A 27 -2.79 13.66 -21.06
C LYS A 27 -3.64 13.00 -19.97
N LEU A 28 -4.18 11.82 -20.25
CA LEU A 28 -4.90 11.02 -19.27
C LEU A 28 -4.03 10.68 -18.05
N ILE A 29 -2.77 10.31 -18.28
CA ILE A 29 -1.82 10.03 -17.19
C ILE A 29 -1.61 11.27 -16.33
N ALA A 30 -1.40 12.44 -16.95
CA ALA A 30 -1.22 13.70 -16.22
C ALA A 30 -2.46 14.06 -15.38
N ASP A 31 -3.66 13.92 -15.96
CA ASP A 31 -4.93 14.19 -15.27
C ASP A 31 -5.10 13.23 -14.06
N TYR A 32 -4.84 11.93 -14.24
CA TYR A 32 -4.93 10.96 -13.16
C TYR A 32 -3.90 11.18 -12.07
N LEU A 33 -2.61 11.32 -12.42
CA LEU A 33 -1.58 11.60 -11.44
C LEU A 33 -1.87 12.91 -10.67
N GLY A 34 -2.35 13.95 -11.36
CA GLY A 34 -2.78 15.20 -10.72
C GLY A 34 -3.90 15.01 -9.69
N SER A 35 -4.83 14.08 -9.94
CA SER A 35 -5.94 13.79 -9.03
C SER A 35 -5.58 12.87 -7.86
N VAL A 36 -4.83 11.79 -8.10
CA VAL A 36 -4.60 10.75 -7.08
C VAL A 36 -3.40 11.05 -6.18
N THR A 37 -2.40 11.79 -6.68
CA THR A 37 -1.20 12.15 -5.90
C THR A 37 -1.53 12.84 -4.57
N PRO A 38 -2.32 13.94 -4.53
CA PRO A 38 -2.65 14.60 -3.28
C PRO A 38 -3.48 13.72 -2.34
N LEU A 39 -4.31 12.81 -2.87
CA LEU A 39 -5.12 11.89 -2.07
C LEU A 39 -4.24 10.82 -1.39
N ILE A 40 -3.30 10.25 -2.14
CA ILE A 40 -2.34 9.27 -1.61
C ILE A 40 -1.44 9.93 -0.57
N GLU A 41 -0.91 11.12 -0.86
CA GLU A 41 -0.09 11.88 0.08
C GLU A 41 -0.85 12.16 1.38
N ALA A 42 -2.12 12.60 1.29
CA ALA A 42 -2.96 12.82 2.46
C ALA A 42 -3.21 11.53 3.26
N ASN A 43 -3.43 10.40 2.58
CA ASN A 43 -3.60 9.12 3.26
C ASN A 43 -2.33 8.70 4.01
N LEU A 44 -1.16 8.83 3.38
CA LEU A 44 0.13 8.51 4.01
C LEU A 44 0.41 9.42 5.21
N LYS A 45 0.15 10.74 5.10
CA LYS A 45 0.26 11.69 6.21
C LYS A 45 -0.70 11.35 7.36
N ARG A 46 -1.92 10.93 7.07
CA ARG A 46 -2.90 10.49 8.08
C ARG A 46 -2.42 9.25 8.82
N VAL A 47 -1.90 8.25 8.09
CA VAL A 47 -1.36 7.03 8.70
C VAL A 47 -0.14 7.37 9.56
N ASP A 48 0.77 8.21 9.06
CA ASP A 48 1.93 8.68 9.81
C ASP A 48 1.53 9.49 11.06
N ALA A 49 0.47 10.28 11.02
CA ALA A 49 -0.05 10.98 12.19
C ALA A 49 -0.59 10.02 13.26
N ARG A 50 -1.25 8.93 12.83
CA ARG A 50 -1.93 7.99 13.73
C ARG A 50 -1.03 6.88 14.25
N PHE A 51 -0.03 6.45 13.50
CA PHE A 51 0.77 5.25 13.82
C PHE A 51 2.27 5.49 13.99
N SER A 52 2.77 6.72 13.85
CA SER A 52 4.18 7.02 14.09
C SER A 52 4.59 6.76 15.53
N THR A 53 5.69 6.05 15.75
CA THR A 53 6.31 5.86 17.08
C THR A 53 6.93 7.13 17.65
N PHE A 54 7.09 8.18 16.83
CA PHE A 54 7.74 9.44 17.21
C PHE A 54 6.75 10.55 17.61
N LYS A 55 5.50 10.51 17.13
CA LYS A 55 4.51 11.55 17.43
C LYS A 55 3.77 11.24 18.73
N ALA A 56 3.86 12.13 19.71
CA ALA A 56 3.31 11.91 21.05
C ALA A 56 1.81 11.55 21.08
N ASP A 57 1.02 12.13 20.19
CA ASP A 57 -0.43 11.95 20.09
C ASP A 57 -0.86 10.78 19.20
N SER A 58 0.10 10.07 18.58
CA SER A 58 -0.21 8.87 17.80
C SER A 58 -0.79 7.78 18.69
N LEU A 59 -1.58 6.89 18.09
CA LEU A 59 -2.16 5.74 18.77
C LEU A 59 -1.06 4.81 19.28
N VAL A 60 0.02 4.63 18.51
CA VAL A 60 1.15 3.79 18.90
C VAL A 60 1.86 4.38 20.11
N SER A 61 2.23 5.66 20.09
CA SER A 61 2.93 6.29 21.21
C SER A 61 2.05 6.37 22.46
N ARG A 62 0.73 6.55 22.32
CA ARG A 62 -0.24 6.48 23.43
C ARG A 62 -0.34 5.08 24.02
N PHE A 63 -0.46 4.06 23.17
CA PHE A 63 -0.49 2.66 23.59
C PHE A 63 0.81 2.26 24.30
N GLN A 64 1.97 2.68 23.79
CA GLN A 64 3.27 2.47 24.45
C GLN A 64 3.37 3.10 25.86
N ARG A 65 2.51 4.07 26.19
CA ARG A 65 2.41 4.69 27.53
C ARG A 65 1.35 4.02 28.42
N GLY A 66 0.73 2.92 27.98
CA GLY A 66 -0.26 2.16 28.74
C GLY A 66 -1.71 2.55 28.49
N GLU A 67 -2.00 3.26 27.39
CA GLU A 67 -3.39 3.57 27.02
C GLU A 67 -4.07 2.38 26.31
N ASP A 68 -4.36 1.33 27.08
CA ASP A 68 -4.90 0.06 26.55
C ASP A 68 -6.34 0.18 26.04
N SER A 69 -7.07 1.24 26.43
CA SER A 69 -8.43 1.52 25.95
C SER A 69 -8.51 1.66 24.42
N LEU A 70 -7.40 1.97 23.75
CA LEU A 70 -7.30 2.01 22.29
C LEU A 70 -7.66 0.67 21.63
N LEU A 71 -7.39 -0.46 22.30
CA LEU A 71 -7.79 -1.80 21.83
C LEU A 71 -9.31 -2.02 21.86
N ALA A 72 -10.07 -1.19 22.57
CA ALA A 72 -11.54 -1.26 22.61
C ALA A 72 -12.21 -0.14 21.79
N LEU A 73 -11.58 1.03 21.70
CA LEU A 73 -12.23 2.25 21.21
C LEU A 73 -11.81 2.67 19.79
N ASP A 74 -10.65 2.25 19.29
CA ASP A 74 -10.18 2.63 17.96
C ASP A 74 -10.14 1.43 17.01
N ARG A 75 -11.06 1.40 16.05
CA ARG A 75 -11.21 0.29 15.10
C ARG A 75 -9.98 0.07 14.22
N GLU A 76 -9.31 1.15 13.84
CA GLU A 76 -8.14 1.05 12.97
C GLU A 76 -6.93 0.53 13.75
N PHE A 77 -6.79 0.96 15.01
CA PHE A 77 -5.81 0.39 15.93
C PHE A 77 -6.06 -1.09 16.18
N GLN A 78 -7.32 -1.49 16.43
CA GLN A 78 -7.71 -2.90 16.58
C GLN A 78 -7.33 -3.73 15.36
N GLN A 79 -7.61 -3.22 14.15
CA GLN A 79 -7.28 -3.92 12.91
C GLN A 79 -5.78 -4.12 12.77
N VAL A 80 -4.98 -3.06 12.95
CA VAL A 80 -3.52 -3.14 12.87
C VAL A 80 -2.97 -4.07 13.94
N TYR A 81 -3.42 -3.92 15.19
CA TYR A 81 -2.99 -4.76 16.31
C TYR A 81 -3.26 -6.24 16.05
N GLY A 82 -4.49 -6.58 15.66
CA GLY A 82 -4.86 -7.95 15.34
C GLY A 82 -4.03 -8.53 14.20
N ALA A 83 -3.79 -7.75 13.14
CA ALA A 83 -2.99 -8.20 12.01
C ALA A 83 -1.52 -8.46 12.39
N VAL A 84 -0.90 -7.58 13.20
CA VAL A 84 0.49 -7.80 13.64
C VAL A 84 0.61 -8.95 14.64
N SER A 85 -0.41 -9.21 15.45
CA SER A 85 -0.46 -10.40 16.32
C SER A 85 -0.50 -11.68 15.48
N VAL A 86 -1.38 -11.74 14.46
CA VAL A 86 -1.45 -12.89 13.55
C VAL A 86 -0.14 -13.09 12.80
N ALA A 87 0.45 -12.02 12.27
CA ALA A 87 1.73 -12.09 11.56
C ALA A 87 2.87 -12.60 12.47
N LYS A 88 2.89 -12.18 13.74
CA LYS A 88 3.85 -12.69 14.71
C LYS A 88 3.70 -14.19 14.90
N ASP A 89 2.49 -14.67 15.09
CA ASP A 89 2.25 -16.10 15.34
C ASP A 89 2.55 -16.95 14.09
N GLN A 90 2.17 -16.50 12.90
CA GLN A 90 2.44 -17.19 11.63
C GLN A 90 3.92 -17.23 11.25
N THR A 91 4.69 -16.24 11.68
CA THR A 91 6.14 -16.18 11.42
C THR A 91 6.96 -16.77 12.56
N GLU A 92 6.32 -17.42 13.54
CA GLU A 92 6.98 -17.96 14.73
C GLU A 92 7.85 -16.92 15.45
N GLY A 93 7.42 -15.65 15.41
CA GLY A 93 8.11 -14.52 16.02
C GLY A 93 9.22 -13.86 15.18
N LEU A 94 9.49 -14.31 13.94
CA LEU A 94 10.43 -13.61 13.05
C LEU A 94 9.98 -12.18 12.76
N PHE A 95 8.67 -11.97 12.60
CA PHE A 95 8.05 -10.68 12.79
C PHE A 95 7.54 -10.58 14.23
N ASN A 96 7.94 -9.56 14.98
CA ASN A 96 7.45 -9.35 16.34
C ASN A 96 7.26 -7.84 16.59
N PRO A 97 6.03 -7.35 16.78
CA PRO A 97 5.79 -5.94 17.05
C PRO A 97 6.31 -5.50 18.43
N TYR A 98 6.87 -6.37 19.26
CA TYR A 98 7.48 -6.04 20.56
C TYR A 98 8.99 -6.29 20.60
N TYR A 99 9.66 -6.46 19.45
CA TYR A 99 11.09 -6.83 19.41
C TYR A 99 12.00 -5.85 20.18
N GLY A 100 11.64 -4.56 20.22
CA GLY A 100 12.37 -3.51 20.94
C GLY A 100 11.86 -3.25 22.37
N GLY A 101 11.06 -4.15 22.95
CA GLY A 101 10.47 -4.03 24.29
C GLY A 101 9.21 -3.17 24.37
N LYS A 102 8.94 -2.34 23.35
CA LYS A 102 7.69 -1.56 23.21
C LYS A 102 6.97 -1.98 21.93
N TYR A 103 5.65 -1.78 21.90
CA TYR A 103 4.82 -2.04 20.72
C TYR A 103 5.22 -1.11 19.56
N ASP A 104 5.72 -1.68 18.47
CA ASP A 104 6.15 -1.01 17.26
C ASP A 104 5.66 -1.80 16.03
N PRO A 105 4.54 -1.39 15.41
CA PRO A 105 3.99 -2.03 14.23
C PRO A 105 4.54 -1.43 12.92
N THR A 106 5.59 -0.60 12.96
CA THR A 106 6.03 0.24 11.82
C THR A 106 6.26 -0.58 10.55
N GLY A 107 6.86 -1.77 10.66
CA GLY A 107 7.09 -2.67 9.53
C GLY A 107 5.80 -3.11 8.84
N TYR A 108 4.73 -3.35 9.59
CA TYR A 108 3.42 -3.71 9.03
C TYR A 108 2.63 -2.49 8.52
N VAL A 109 2.64 -1.39 9.31
CA VAL A 109 1.87 -0.17 9.01
C VAL A 109 2.25 0.44 7.67
N LYS A 110 3.52 0.32 7.26
CA LYS A 110 4.00 0.81 5.98
C LYS A 110 3.39 0.05 4.79
N GLY A 111 3.44 -1.28 4.80
CA GLY A 111 2.82 -2.09 3.74
C GLY A 111 1.30 -1.90 3.70
N TRP A 112 0.68 -1.82 4.87
CA TRP A 112 -0.75 -1.56 5.01
C TRP A 112 -1.15 -0.16 4.52
N SER A 113 -0.32 0.88 4.72
CA SER A 113 -0.60 2.23 4.21
C SER A 113 -0.55 2.29 2.68
N ILE A 114 0.40 1.57 2.08
CA ILE A 114 0.50 1.40 0.63
C ILE A 114 -0.73 0.67 0.10
N GLN A 115 -1.07 -0.48 0.69
CA GLN A 115 -2.22 -1.27 0.26
C GLN A 115 -3.53 -0.46 0.31
N THR A 116 -3.81 0.18 1.45
CA THR A 116 -5.03 0.97 1.62
C THR A 116 -5.11 2.17 0.68
N ALA A 117 -3.98 2.86 0.44
CA ALA A 117 -3.92 3.96 -0.52
C ALA A 117 -4.12 3.44 -1.96
N PHE A 118 -3.48 2.33 -2.31
CA PHE A 118 -3.57 1.70 -3.61
C PHE A 118 -5.01 1.29 -3.93
N GLU A 119 -5.65 0.51 -3.05
CA GLU A 119 -7.01 0.02 -3.22
C GLU A 119 -8.02 1.17 -3.35
N LYS A 120 -7.82 2.24 -2.58
CA LYS A 120 -8.74 3.37 -2.53
C LYS A 120 -8.57 4.35 -3.69
N HIS A 121 -7.34 4.56 -4.17
CA HIS A 121 -7.03 5.68 -5.07
C HIS A 121 -6.45 5.27 -6.43
N LEU A 122 -5.75 4.14 -6.53
CA LEU A 122 -5.14 3.69 -7.79
C LEU A 122 -5.91 2.58 -8.47
N ALA A 123 -6.36 1.57 -7.71
CA ALA A 123 -7.12 0.46 -8.27
C ALA A 123 -8.35 0.91 -9.08
N PRO A 124 -9.12 1.96 -8.68
CA PRO A 124 -10.24 2.44 -9.48
C PRO A 124 -9.85 2.99 -10.86
N LEU A 125 -8.60 3.42 -11.07
CA LEU A 125 -8.15 3.91 -12.37
C LEU A 125 -8.13 2.80 -13.44
N LEU A 126 -8.02 1.54 -13.02
CA LEU A 126 -8.06 0.37 -13.91
C LEU A 126 -9.45 0.14 -14.52
N GLU A 127 -10.49 0.86 -14.06
CA GLU A 127 -11.81 0.83 -14.70
C GLU A 127 -11.82 1.57 -16.05
N ASP A 128 -10.86 2.47 -16.27
CA ASP A 128 -10.67 3.10 -17.58
C ASP A 128 -9.85 2.16 -18.50
N PRO A 129 -10.41 1.72 -19.64
CA PRO A 129 -9.74 0.76 -20.53
C PRO A 129 -8.45 1.31 -21.19
N ARG A 130 -8.18 2.61 -21.06
CA ARG A 130 -6.93 3.23 -21.54
C ARG A 130 -5.79 3.09 -20.53
N VAL A 131 -6.10 2.76 -19.28
CA VAL A 131 -5.12 2.50 -18.22
C VAL A 131 -4.70 1.04 -18.28
N VAL A 132 -3.41 0.83 -18.51
CA VAL A 132 -2.79 -0.49 -18.65
C VAL A 132 -2.29 -1.01 -17.31
N GLY A 133 -1.92 -0.10 -16.40
CA GLY A 133 -1.47 -0.49 -15.07
C GLY A 133 -1.21 0.67 -14.13
N VAL A 134 -1.18 0.36 -12.84
CA VAL A 134 -0.93 1.31 -11.76
C VAL A 134 -0.01 0.69 -10.72
N CYS A 135 0.82 1.51 -10.08
CA CYS A 135 1.76 1.08 -9.06
C CYS A 135 1.90 2.15 -7.97
N LEU A 136 1.98 1.70 -6.71
CA LEU A 136 2.44 2.49 -5.58
C LEU A 136 3.60 1.76 -4.91
N ASN A 137 4.76 2.42 -4.84
CA ASN A 137 5.97 1.92 -4.19
C ASN A 137 6.37 2.89 -3.09
N GLY A 138 6.79 2.38 -1.92
CA GLY A 138 7.32 3.20 -0.83
C GLY A 138 8.29 2.43 0.06
N GLY A 139 9.51 2.93 0.18
CA GLY A 139 10.55 2.44 1.10
C GLY A 139 10.79 0.92 1.08
N GLY A 140 10.78 0.30 -0.10
CA GLY A 140 11.08 -1.13 -0.28
C GLY A 140 9.87 -2.05 -0.38
N GLU A 141 8.66 -1.52 -0.22
CA GLU A 141 7.40 -2.24 -0.46
C GLU A 141 6.68 -1.67 -1.68
N ALA A 142 6.00 -2.51 -2.46
CA ALA A 142 5.27 -2.07 -3.65
C ALA A 142 3.99 -2.88 -3.89
N PHE A 143 2.95 -2.20 -4.37
CA PHE A 143 1.74 -2.80 -4.93
C PHE A 143 1.58 -2.35 -6.37
N ALA A 144 1.47 -3.31 -7.29
CA ALA A 144 1.31 -3.06 -8.72
C ALA A 144 0.28 -4.01 -9.33
N VAL A 145 -0.62 -3.48 -10.16
CA VAL A 145 -1.64 -4.24 -10.89
C VAL A 145 -1.72 -3.73 -12.32
N ASN A 146 -1.91 -4.64 -13.27
CA ASN A 146 -2.23 -4.32 -14.66
C ASN A 146 -3.68 -4.68 -15.03
N ASP A 147 -4.13 -4.23 -16.19
CA ASP A 147 -5.45 -4.49 -16.78
C ASP A 147 -5.79 -5.99 -16.93
N ALA A 148 -4.79 -6.86 -17.05
CA ALA A 148 -4.95 -8.31 -17.06
C ALA A 148 -5.25 -8.93 -15.67
N GLY A 149 -5.24 -8.11 -14.61
CA GLY A 149 -5.43 -8.54 -13.22
C GLY A 149 -4.24 -9.32 -12.66
N ALA A 150 -3.08 -9.28 -13.31
CA ALA A 150 -1.86 -9.90 -12.81
C ALA A 150 -1.20 -8.95 -11.80
N LEU A 151 -1.03 -9.43 -10.58
CA LEU A 151 0.02 -8.93 -9.69
C LEU A 151 1.35 -9.26 -10.39
N LEU A 152 2.13 -8.26 -10.76
CA LEU A 152 3.42 -8.49 -11.43
C LEU A 152 4.38 -9.21 -10.47
N GLY A 153 4.75 -10.46 -10.80
CA GLY A 153 5.74 -11.25 -10.06
C GLY A 153 6.26 -12.45 -10.86
N GLY A 154 7.58 -12.48 -11.12
CA GLY A 154 8.31 -13.63 -11.67
C GLY A 154 9.59 -13.23 -12.43
N PRO A 155 10.75 -13.88 -12.20
CA PRO A 155 11.99 -13.55 -12.87
C PRO A 155 12.05 -14.27 -14.22
N ASP A 156 11.70 -13.59 -15.30
CA ASP A 156 12.30 -13.76 -16.64
C ASP A 156 11.49 -12.94 -17.66
N ARG A 157 12.04 -11.78 -18.06
CA ARG A 157 12.02 -11.23 -19.43
C ARG A 157 12.80 -9.91 -19.50
N GLU A 158 13.65 -9.81 -20.52
CA GLU A 158 14.66 -8.78 -20.74
C GLU A 158 14.14 -7.43 -21.27
N ASP A 159 12.93 -7.00 -20.90
CA ASP A 159 12.39 -5.72 -21.35
C ASP A 159 12.02 -4.85 -20.15
N GLY A 160 12.80 -3.79 -19.95
CA GLY A 160 12.83 -2.99 -18.72
C GLY A 160 11.50 -2.39 -18.29
N VAL A 161 10.83 -3.07 -17.34
CA VAL A 161 10.09 -2.49 -16.21
C VAL A 161 10.37 -3.39 -15.01
N GLN A 162 11.33 -3.01 -14.17
CA GLN A 162 11.67 -3.73 -12.94
C GLN A 162 10.77 -3.27 -11.79
N VAL A 163 9.88 -4.15 -11.31
CA VAL A 163 9.40 -4.11 -9.91
C VAL A 163 9.24 -5.56 -9.40
N ALA A 164 10.11 -5.96 -8.48
CA ALA A 164 9.97 -7.11 -7.57
C ALA A 164 9.93 -6.53 -6.13
N GLN A 165 9.31 -7.10 -5.10
CA GLN A 165 8.98 -8.49 -4.80
C GLN A 165 7.80 -8.55 -3.80
N ILE A 166 6.87 -9.49 -3.99
CA ILE A 166 5.84 -9.83 -2.99
C ILE A 166 6.46 -10.76 -1.93
N ARG A 167 6.47 -10.31 -0.67
CA ARG A 167 6.23 -11.14 0.52
C ARG A 167 5.59 -10.28 1.61
N SER A 168 4.33 -9.89 1.42
CA SER A 168 3.49 -9.68 2.60
C SER A 168 3.35 -11.04 3.28
N VAL A 169 3.75 -11.17 4.54
CA VAL A 169 3.26 -12.25 5.38
C VAL A 169 1.74 -12.26 5.23
N GLY A 170 1.22 -13.35 4.68
CA GLY A 170 -0.03 -13.36 3.95
C GLY A 170 -1.24 -12.99 4.79
N LEU A 171 -1.85 -11.84 4.49
CA LEU A 171 -3.20 -11.49 4.93
C LEU A 171 -3.91 -10.64 3.88
N SER A 172 -4.22 -11.22 2.72
CA SER A 172 -5.46 -10.91 1.98
C SER A 172 -5.73 -12.00 0.95
N ALA A 173 -6.94 -12.53 0.95
CA ALA A 173 -7.46 -13.42 -0.08
C ALA A 173 -7.23 -12.83 -1.49
N PRO A 174 -7.09 -13.65 -2.54
CA PRO A 174 -6.91 -13.14 -3.90
C PRO A 174 -8.05 -12.18 -4.26
N PHE A 175 -7.68 -10.93 -4.56
CA PHE A 175 -8.57 -9.94 -5.14
C PHE A 175 -9.07 -10.47 -6.48
N ARG A 176 -10.29 -11.02 -6.51
CA ARG A 176 -10.95 -11.40 -7.77
C ARG A 176 -11.53 -10.14 -8.40
N LEU A 177 -10.79 -9.53 -9.32
CA LEU A 177 -11.40 -8.62 -10.27
C LEU A 177 -12.41 -9.44 -11.10
N GLY A 178 -13.70 -9.14 -10.95
CA GLY A 178 -14.75 -9.83 -11.70
C GLY A 178 -14.53 -9.61 -13.19
N ARG A 179 -14.02 -10.63 -13.90
CA ARG A 179 -14.00 -10.63 -15.36
C ARG A 179 -15.45 -10.52 -15.83
N ARG A 180 -15.86 -9.37 -16.36
CA ARG A 180 -17.05 -9.32 -17.21
C ARG A 180 -16.71 -10.14 -18.45
N SER A 181 -17.24 -11.35 -18.52
CA SER A 181 -17.33 -12.09 -19.78
C SER A 181 -18.13 -11.21 -20.74
N GLY A 182 -17.51 -10.82 -21.85
CA GLY A 182 -18.24 -10.27 -22.98
C GLY A 182 -19.41 -11.19 -23.32
N ARG A 183 -20.56 -10.59 -23.58
CA ARG A 183 -21.68 -11.26 -24.21
C ARG A 183 -22.19 -10.32 -25.30
N ASP A 184 -21.92 -10.77 -26.53
CA ASP A 184 -22.57 -10.53 -27.83
C ASP A 184 -23.05 -9.13 -28.20
#